data_AF-A0A959BUY6-F1
#
_entry.id   AF-A0A959BUY6-F1
#
_cell.length_a   1.000
_cell.length_b   1.000
_cell.length_c   1.000
_cell.angle_alpha   90.00
_cell.angle_beta   90.00
_cell.angle_gamma   90.00
#
_symmetry.space_group_name_H-M   'P 1'
#
loop_
_entity.id
_entity.type
_entity.pdbx_description
1 polymer ?
#
loop_
_entity_poly.entity_id
_entity_poly.type
_entity_poly.pdbx_seq_one_letter_code
_entity_poly.pdbx_strand_id
1 'polypeptide(L)'
;MKFLRSLPSDTGFFETYAKLARSIKLSGIFAQVISAATEIGIIYALSYQALLPILPEVAPYLAGIVAALGTVTIEGGLRVTTPQAVDAVLYGRFGGLHLVMSIAVFIVVFLLGGASGVLSFKNSDTIVENLTAPSADREKLSTDSLYNGLQADAITQWKADSTTIAAKWQTLLTSQESAFSGRITAANTDLANIRRKEARTGRSYATQKDNAKAAIAALEADKAGKLADLQAGQAAELDNARADFRQRYAGYEAAHSEATGAIDTGQADKVAKYGGGLGYFTVVCLIIFFASVILDRVHHKGSGISETVEVSQYDVNPHWWTNLSDAIRDRWNYGLQSRITAFADRTPPPPLPKQPAQLYDPTQLANIQITLKVDQGEDDQDGVIYIQPKRRPIGFGHDEDSGGPRDLYSTRTEHETPDTREWKQRLKLYKKRLGSHTQKKIKLEIAGREVPARTLQAIENNQQWVKHYTDLINQATGRK
;
A
#
# COMPACT_ATOMS: atom_id res chain seq x y z
N MET A 1 39.25 13.65 17.83
CA MET A 1 40.16 13.31 18.94
C MET A 1 40.92 12.07 18.56
N LYS A 2 42.22 11.99 18.88
CA LYS A 2 43.01 10.77 18.69
C LYS A 2 43.27 10.13 20.04
N PHE A 3 42.98 8.83 20.16
CA PHE A 3 43.31 8.03 21.33
C PHE A 3 44.65 7.36 21.09
N LEU A 4 45.68 7.77 21.83
CA LEU A 4 47.00 7.14 21.80
C LEU A 4 47.11 6.13 22.94
N ARG A 5 47.71 4.98 22.67
CA ARG A 5 47.94 3.91 23.65
C ARG A 5 49.41 3.87 24.03
N SER A 6 49.70 3.84 25.32
CA SER A 6 51.06 3.62 25.79
C SER A 6 51.50 2.17 25.61
N LEU A 7 52.81 1.94 25.72
CA LEU A 7 53.39 0.60 25.82
C LEU A 7 52.92 -0.08 27.13
N PRO A 8 52.74 -1.41 27.15
CA PRO A 8 52.35 -2.14 28.36
C PRO A 8 53.41 -1.97 29.44
N SER A 9 52.98 -1.68 30.66
CA SER A 9 53.88 -1.55 31.82
C SER A 9 54.12 -2.89 32.53
N ASP A 10 53.16 -3.82 32.44
CA ASP A 10 53.33 -5.22 32.87
C ASP A 10 53.41 -6.13 31.65
N THR A 11 54.64 -6.42 31.22
CA THR A 11 54.91 -7.27 30.06
C THR A 11 54.59 -8.74 30.31
N GLY A 12 54.74 -9.23 31.55
CA GLY A 12 54.48 -10.63 31.91
C GLY A 12 52.99 -10.97 31.83
N PHE A 13 52.13 -10.08 32.34
CA PHE A 13 50.69 -10.23 32.22
C PHE A 13 50.23 -10.10 30.75
N PHE A 14 50.77 -9.13 30.01
CA PHE A 14 50.43 -8.92 28.61
C PHE A 14 50.80 -10.13 27.73
N GLU A 15 52.01 -10.67 27.85
CA GLU A 15 52.46 -11.80 27.03
C GLU A 15 51.66 -13.08 27.29
N THR A 16 51.29 -13.32 28.55
CA THR A 16 50.49 -14.49 28.96
C THR A 16 49.13 -14.53 28.26
N TYR A 17 48.49 -13.37 28.07
CA TYR A 17 47.14 -13.26 27.54
C TYR A 17 47.05 -12.64 26.14
N ALA A 18 48.16 -12.23 25.51
CA ALA A 18 48.15 -11.54 24.21
C ALA A 18 47.41 -12.29 23.10
N LYS A 19 47.63 -13.62 22.98
CA LYS A 19 46.92 -14.47 22.00
C LYS A 19 45.43 -14.55 22.29
N LEU A 20 45.08 -14.67 23.57
CA LEU A 20 43.70 -14.75 24.04
C LEU A 20 42.97 -13.42 23.79
N ALA A 21 43.58 -12.28 24.14
CA ALA A 21 43.00 -10.94 23.94
C ALA A 21 42.66 -10.67 22.46
N ARG A 22 43.55 -11.05 21.53
CA ARG A 22 43.29 -10.91 20.09
C ARG A 22 42.10 -11.76 19.64
N SER A 23 42.04 -13.02 20.07
CA SER A 23 40.95 -13.94 19.72
C SER A 23 39.61 -13.46 20.29
N ILE A 24 39.61 -13.04 21.56
CA ILE A 24 38.44 -12.50 22.25
C ILE A 24 37.90 -11.27 21.52
N LYS A 25 38.77 -10.32 21.15
CA LYS A 25 38.35 -9.10 20.45
C LYS A 25 37.71 -9.41 19.10
N LEU A 26 38.26 -10.37 18.36
CA LEU A 26 37.68 -10.84 17.09
C LEU A 26 36.33 -11.52 17.31
N SER A 27 36.22 -12.37 18.34
CA SER A 27 34.97 -13.04 18.71
C SER A 27 33.86 -12.03 19.07
N GLY A 28 34.20 -10.98 19.82
CA GLY A 28 33.24 -9.91 20.16
C GLY A 28 32.79 -9.10 18.94
N ILE A 29 33.70 -8.81 17.99
CA ILE A 29 33.33 -8.15 16.73
C ILE A 29 32.42 -9.06 15.89
N PHE A 30 32.76 -10.35 15.79
CA PHE A 30 31.97 -11.31 15.02
C PHE A 30 30.56 -11.49 15.61
N ALA A 31 30.47 -11.66 16.93
CA ALA A 31 29.19 -11.75 17.62
C ALA A 31 28.33 -10.51 17.40
N GLN A 32 28.97 -9.33 17.39
CA GLN A 32 28.29 -8.07 17.13
C GLN A 32 27.81 -7.92 15.67
N VAL A 33 28.60 -8.38 14.70
CA VAL A 33 28.19 -8.40 13.28
C VAL A 33 26.98 -9.31 13.08
N ILE A 34 26.98 -10.49 13.71
CA ILE A 34 25.83 -11.40 13.67
C ILE A 34 24.60 -10.76 14.30
N SER A 35 24.76 -10.18 15.50
CA SER A 35 23.68 -9.49 16.21
C SER A 35 23.09 -8.35 15.37
N ALA A 36 23.95 -7.52 14.75
CA ALA A 36 23.54 -6.46 13.84
C ALA A 36 22.79 -6.98 12.60
N ALA A 37 23.24 -8.10 12.03
CA ALA A 37 22.59 -8.72 10.86
C ALA A 37 21.21 -9.29 11.21
N THR A 38 21.02 -9.81 12.41
CA THR A 38 19.71 -10.23 12.89
C THR A 38 18.81 -9.04 13.24
N GLU A 39 19.37 -8.02 13.89
CA GLU A 39 18.62 -6.84 14.32
C GLU A 39 18.14 -5.99 13.13
N ILE A 40 18.94 -5.86 12.07
CA ILE A 40 18.51 -5.16 10.85
C ILE A 40 17.34 -5.89 10.17
N GLY A 41 17.35 -7.22 10.14
CA GLY A 41 16.24 -8.02 9.61
C GLY A 41 14.97 -7.85 10.44
N ILE A 42 15.11 -7.84 11.77
CA ILE A 42 14.01 -7.65 12.72
C ILE A 42 13.37 -6.27 12.56
N ILE A 43 14.17 -5.21 12.63
CA ILE A 43 13.67 -3.83 12.56
C ILE A 43 13.07 -3.56 11.18
N TYR A 44 13.65 -4.14 10.13
CA TYR A 44 13.09 -4.07 8.78
C TYR A 44 11.68 -4.67 8.70
N ALA A 45 11.50 -5.91 9.16
CA ALA A 45 10.21 -6.59 9.12
C ALA A 45 9.12 -5.80 9.87
N LEU A 46 9.42 -5.31 11.07
CA LEU A 46 8.49 -4.50 11.87
C LEU A 46 8.15 -3.17 11.19
N SER A 47 9.18 -2.45 10.73
CA SER A 47 8.99 -1.15 10.08
C SER A 47 8.21 -1.33 8.79
N TYR A 48 8.46 -2.40 8.04
CA TYR A 48 7.72 -2.73 6.83
C TYR A 48 6.26 -3.02 7.13
N GLN A 49 5.94 -3.87 8.11
CA GLN A 49 4.56 -4.15 8.50
C GLN A 49 3.81 -2.91 9.00
N ALA A 50 4.49 -2.02 9.74
CA ALA A 50 3.89 -0.77 10.21
C ALA A 50 3.67 0.26 9.10
N LEU A 51 4.56 0.31 8.10
CA LEU A 51 4.51 1.29 7.02
C LEU A 51 3.67 0.84 5.82
N LEU A 52 3.54 -0.47 5.59
CA LEU A 52 2.81 -1.03 4.45
C LEU A 52 1.36 -0.52 4.35
N PRO A 53 0.57 -0.42 5.44
CA PRO A 53 -0.80 0.11 5.37
C PRO A 53 -0.88 1.61 5.08
N ILE A 54 0.18 2.36 5.40
CA ILE A 54 0.20 3.84 5.32
C ILE A 54 0.78 4.30 3.98
N LEU A 55 1.88 3.69 3.56
CA LEU A 55 2.72 4.13 2.43
C LEU A 55 3.25 2.93 1.62
N PRO A 56 2.40 2.18 0.91
CA PRO A 56 2.77 0.89 0.32
C PRO A 56 3.92 0.96 -0.70
N GLU A 57 3.99 2.02 -1.52
CA GLU A 57 5.04 2.15 -2.55
C GLU A 57 6.43 2.47 -1.99
N VAL A 58 6.51 3.18 -0.85
CA VAL A 58 7.77 3.60 -0.23
C VAL A 58 8.13 2.82 1.04
N ALA A 59 7.20 2.00 1.55
CA ALA A 59 7.39 1.15 2.73
C ALA A 59 8.69 0.33 2.71
N PRO A 60 9.11 -0.36 1.62
CA PRO A 60 10.34 -1.15 1.66
C PRO A 60 11.59 -0.28 1.83
N TYR A 61 11.62 0.92 1.24
CA TYR A 61 12.77 1.82 1.34
C TYR A 61 12.85 2.49 2.71
N LEU A 62 11.71 2.98 3.21
CA LEU A 62 11.64 3.60 4.54
C LEU A 62 11.94 2.57 5.64
N ALA A 63 11.41 1.34 5.52
CA ALA A 63 11.74 0.27 6.45
C ALA A 63 13.24 -0.05 6.45
N GLY A 64 13.89 -0.05 5.29
CA GLY A 64 15.35 -0.22 5.18
C GLY A 64 16.13 0.88 5.90
N ILE A 65 15.71 2.13 5.77
CA ILE A 65 16.34 3.27 6.44
C ILE A 65 16.17 3.17 7.95
N VAL A 66 14.95 2.89 8.43
CA VAL A 66 14.67 2.73 9.86
C VAL A 66 15.46 1.57 10.44
N ALA A 67 15.55 0.44 9.72
CA ALA A 67 16.35 -0.70 10.13
C ALA A 67 17.83 -0.37 10.28
N ALA A 68 18.42 0.32 9.30
CA ALA A 68 19.82 0.73 9.36
C ALA A 68 20.08 1.70 10.54
N LEU A 69 19.24 2.72 10.71
CA LEU A 69 19.39 3.71 11.79
C LEU A 69 19.18 3.09 13.17
N GLY A 70 18.17 2.24 13.33
CA GLY A 70 17.89 1.53 14.57
C GLY A 70 19.04 0.61 14.97
N THR A 71 19.52 -0.21 14.04
CA THR A 71 20.66 -1.12 14.27
C THR A 71 21.93 -0.34 14.63
N VAL A 72 22.26 0.73 13.89
CA VAL A 72 23.43 1.57 14.22
C VAL A 72 23.31 2.20 15.60
N THR A 73 22.10 2.60 16.01
CA THR A 73 21.86 3.19 17.33
C THR A 73 22.06 2.17 18.44
N ILE A 74 21.53 0.95 18.28
CA ILE A 74 21.61 -0.10 19.31
C ILE A 74 23.03 -0.69 19.35
N GLU A 75 23.53 -1.19 18.23
CA GLU A 75 24.83 -1.86 18.15
C GLU A 75 26.00 -0.87 18.33
N GLY A 76 25.92 0.29 17.67
CA GLY A 76 26.90 1.35 17.85
C GLY A 76 26.89 1.90 19.28
N GLY A 77 25.70 2.08 19.87
CA GLY A 77 25.54 2.47 21.26
C GLY A 77 26.16 1.47 22.22
N LEU A 78 25.88 0.17 22.06
CA LEU A 78 26.47 -0.90 22.87
C LEU A 78 28.00 -0.98 22.69
N ARG A 79 28.52 -0.79 21.47
CA ARG A 79 29.97 -0.78 21.20
C ARG A 79 30.71 0.28 22.01
N VAL A 80 30.09 1.45 22.20
CA VAL A 80 30.72 2.59 22.86
C VAL A 80 30.49 2.58 24.36
N THR A 81 29.28 2.24 24.80
CA THR A 81 28.87 2.35 26.21
C THR A 81 29.26 1.15 27.06
N THR A 82 29.24 -0.07 26.50
CA THR A 82 29.64 -1.29 27.24
C THR A 82 31.08 -1.23 27.77
N PRO A 83 32.08 -0.81 26.96
CA PRO A 83 33.44 -0.69 27.48
C PRO A 83 33.57 0.36 28.59
N GLN A 84 32.81 1.46 28.50
CA GLN A 84 32.81 2.51 29.52
C GLN A 84 32.16 2.02 30.83
N ALA A 85 31.12 1.19 30.75
CA ALA A 85 30.51 0.55 31.92
C ALA A 85 31.51 -0.36 32.63
N VAL A 86 32.26 -1.17 31.86
CA VAL A 86 33.30 -2.04 32.43
C VAL A 86 34.43 -1.22 33.06
N ASP A 87 34.89 -0.17 32.38
CA ASP A 87 35.90 0.73 32.92
C ASP A 87 35.43 1.43 34.20
N ALA A 88 34.15 1.77 34.32
CA ALA A 88 33.60 2.34 35.55
C ALA A 88 33.78 1.41 36.76
N VAL A 89 33.53 0.11 36.57
CA VAL A 89 33.76 -0.91 37.60
C VAL A 89 35.25 -1.11 37.86
N LEU A 90 36.02 -1.32 36.80
CA LEU A 90 37.43 -1.65 36.92
C LEU A 90 38.23 -0.51 37.56
N TYR A 91 37.98 0.74 37.20
CA TYR A 91 38.70 1.90 37.75
C TYR A 91 38.03 2.51 38.99
N GLY A 92 36.97 1.91 39.53
CA GLY A 92 36.32 2.37 40.76
C GLY A 92 35.70 3.77 40.63
N ARG A 93 35.09 4.09 39.48
CA ARG A 93 34.56 5.44 39.14
C ARG A 93 33.22 5.76 39.80
N PHE A 94 33.11 5.50 41.11
CA PHE A 94 31.87 5.60 41.89
C PHE A 94 31.78 6.86 42.78
N GLY A 95 32.63 7.87 42.54
CA GLY A 95 32.64 9.12 43.31
C GLY A 95 32.49 10.37 42.43
N GLY A 96 31.89 11.43 42.99
CA GLY A 96 31.76 12.73 42.33
C GLY A 96 30.98 12.68 41.01
N LEU A 97 31.38 13.49 40.03
CA LEU A 97 30.72 13.57 38.72
C LEU A 97 30.85 12.25 37.91
N HIS A 98 31.86 11.44 38.22
CA HIS A 98 32.03 10.12 37.62
C HIS A 98 30.95 9.12 38.03
N LEU A 99 30.35 9.27 39.22
CA LEU A 99 29.23 8.44 39.65
C LEU A 99 28.00 8.66 38.75
N VAL A 100 27.67 9.93 38.48
CA VAL A 100 26.53 10.30 37.62
C VAL A 100 26.73 9.76 36.21
N MET A 101 27.93 9.93 35.64
CA MET A 101 28.25 9.41 34.32
C MET A 101 28.20 7.87 34.28
N SER A 102 28.72 7.20 35.31
CA SER A 102 28.67 5.74 35.38
C SER A 102 27.24 5.22 35.45
N ILE A 103 26.38 5.81 36.28
CA ILE A 103 24.95 5.47 36.36
C ILE A 103 24.28 5.64 34.99
N ALA A 104 24.50 6.77 34.31
CA ALA A 104 23.94 7.03 32.99
C ALA A 104 24.39 5.98 31.96
N VAL A 105 25.68 5.64 31.94
CA VAL A 105 26.24 4.62 31.04
C VAL A 105 25.64 3.24 31.32
N PHE A 106 25.49 2.84 32.60
CA PHE A 106 24.84 1.58 32.96
C PHE A 106 23.38 1.51 32.50
N ILE A 107 22.63 2.61 32.66
CA ILE A 107 21.25 2.70 32.18
C ILE A 107 21.20 2.51 30.67
N VAL A 108 22.08 3.18 29.92
CA VAL A 108 22.12 3.05 28.45
C VAL A 108 22.49 1.62 28.03
N VAL A 109 23.48 1.00 28.66
CA VAL A 109 23.86 -0.40 28.37
C VAL A 109 22.69 -1.35 28.66
N PHE A 110 21.99 -1.16 29.77
CA PHE A 110 20.84 -1.99 30.13
C PHE A 110 19.66 -1.79 29.16
N LEU A 111 19.37 -0.54 28.79
CA LEU A 111 18.29 -0.23 27.85
C LEU A 111 18.59 -0.76 26.45
N LEU A 112 19.80 -0.56 25.93
CA LEU A 112 20.18 -1.04 24.59
C LEU A 112 20.31 -2.57 24.56
N GLY A 113 20.93 -3.16 25.57
CA GLY A 113 21.06 -4.63 25.67
C GLY A 113 19.72 -5.31 25.90
N GLY A 114 18.86 -4.73 26.73
CA GLY A 114 17.49 -5.19 26.96
C GLY A 114 16.61 -5.02 25.72
N ALA A 115 16.69 -3.88 25.03
CA ALA A 115 15.98 -3.67 23.77
C ALA A 115 16.41 -4.69 22.71
N SER A 116 17.71 -4.90 22.52
CA SER A 116 18.25 -5.89 21.58
C SER A 116 17.77 -7.31 21.91
N GLY A 117 17.81 -7.71 23.18
CA GLY A 117 17.31 -9.01 23.63
C GLY A 117 15.79 -9.19 23.43
N VAL A 118 14.99 -8.18 23.76
CA VAL A 118 13.52 -8.23 23.58
C VAL A 118 13.14 -8.23 22.10
N LEU A 119 13.81 -7.40 21.29
CA LEU A 119 13.63 -7.36 19.84
C LEU A 119 13.96 -8.71 19.22
N SER A 120 14.99 -9.38 19.72
CA SER A 120 15.40 -10.70 19.26
C SER A 120 14.34 -11.78 19.44
N PHE A 121 13.68 -11.86 20.61
CA PHE A 121 12.68 -12.90 20.87
C PHE A 121 11.32 -12.61 20.28
N LYS A 122 10.84 -11.37 20.37
CA LYS A 122 9.48 -11.06 19.92
C LYS A 122 9.33 -11.11 18.40
N ASN A 123 10.41 -10.86 17.67
CA ASN A 123 10.34 -10.62 16.24
C ASN A 123 11.08 -11.68 15.42
N SER A 124 11.76 -12.64 16.06
CA SER A 124 12.29 -13.82 15.39
C SER A 124 11.18 -14.65 14.75
N ASP A 125 10.03 -14.74 15.42
CA ASP A 125 8.84 -15.43 14.92
C ASP A 125 8.33 -14.76 13.63
N THR A 126 8.30 -13.43 13.60
CA THR A 126 7.89 -12.65 12.43
C THR A 126 8.81 -12.86 11.22
N ILE A 127 10.11 -13.02 11.43
CA ILE A 127 11.07 -13.32 10.34
C ILE A 127 10.77 -14.71 9.77
N VAL A 128 10.62 -15.71 10.63
CA VAL A 128 10.34 -17.08 10.19
C VAL A 128 8.98 -17.18 9.53
N GLU A 129 7.98 -16.47 10.05
CA GLU A 129 6.66 -16.36 9.44
C GLU A 129 6.76 -15.78 8.02
N ASN A 130 7.44 -14.65 7.84
CA ASN A 130 7.61 -14.06 6.51
C ASN A 130 8.40 -14.96 5.52
N LEU A 131 9.33 -15.77 6.02
CA LEU A 131 10.09 -16.72 5.20
C LEU A 131 9.27 -17.97 4.84
N THR A 132 8.37 -18.40 5.72
CA THR A 132 7.57 -19.63 5.55
C THR A 132 6.19 -19.36 4.92
N ALA A 133 5.64 -18.15 5.05
CA ALA A 133 4.35 -17.75 4.50
C ALA A 133 4.22 -18.01 3.00
N PRO A 134 5.22 -17.71 2.13
CA PRO A 134 5.11 -18.00 0.70
C PRO A 134 4.94 -19.50 0.36
N SER A 135 5.36 -20.40 1.26
CA SER A 135 5.14 -21.84 1.08
C SER A 135 3.74 -22.25 1.51
N ALA A 136 3.26 -21.75 2.66
CA ALA A 136 1.91 -22.01 3.15
C ALA A 136 0.84 -21.43 2.21
N ASP A 137 1.06 -20.23 1.66
CA ASP A 137 0.14 -19.61 0.71
C ASP A 137 -0.02 -20.43 -0.58
N ARG A 138 1.06 -21.07 -1.05
CA ARG A 138 0.99 -21.96 -2.22
C ARG A 138 0.20 -23.23 -1.93
N GLU A 139 0.38 -23.81 -0.74
CA GLU A 139 -0.37 -24.99 -0.29
C GLU A 139 -1.86 -24.66 -0.07
N LYS A 140 -2.17 -23.47 0.44
CA LYS A 140 -3.56 -22.99 0.54
C LYS A 140 -4.17 -22.79 -0.84
N LEU A 141 -3.45 -22.17 -1.76
CA LEU A 141 -3.93 -21.94 -3.13
C LEU A 141 -4.26 -23.25 -3.86
N SER A 142 -3.44 -24.30 -3.70
CA SER A 142 -3.74 -25.61 -4.29
C SER A 142 -4.95 -26.27 -3.64
N THR A 143 -5.10 -26.13 -2.32
CA THR A 143 -6.25 -26.62 -1.55
C THR A 143 -7.55 -25.92 -1.95
N ASP A 144 -7.52 -24.59 -2.11
CA ASP A 144 -8.64 -23.78 -2.57
C ASP A 144 -9.04 -24.14 -4.01
N SER A 145 -8.05 -24.35 -4.88
CA SER A 145 -8.30 -24.78 -6.26
C SER A 145 -9.00 -26.14 -6.31
N LEU A 146 -8.57 -27.09 -5.48
CA LEU A 146 -9.19 -28.41 -5.39
C LEU A 146 -10.64 -28.30 -4.88
N TYR A 147 -10.86 -27.53 -3.82
CA TYR A 147 -12.18 -27.30 -3.25
C TYR A 147 -13.17 -26.68 -4.24
N ASN A 148 -12.73 -25.67 -4.99
CA ASN A 148 -13.54 -25.04 -6.03
C ASN A 148 -13.91 -26.03 -7.15
N GLY A 149 -12.98 -26.92 -7.54
CA GLY A 149 -13.25 -27.99 -8.49
C GLY A 149 -14.31 -28.96 -7.98
N LEU A 150 -14.15 -29.46 -6.75
CA LEU A 150 -15.10 -30.39 -6.13
C LEU A 150 -16.51 -29.78 -5.95
N GLN A 151 -16.60 -28.48 -5.61
CA GLN A 151 -17.88 -27.78 -5.58
C GLN A 151 -18.56 -27.72 -6.96
N ALA A 152 -17.80 -27.34 -7.99
CA ALA A 152 -18.33 -27.22 -9.34
C ALA A 152 -18.84 -28.58 -9.85
N ASP A 153 -18.12 -29.66 -9.57
CA ASP A 153 -18.51 -31.02 -9.90
C ASP A 153 -19.80 -31.44 -9.16
N ALA A 154 -19.90 -31.16 -7.85
CA ALA A 154 -21.09 -31.46 -7.05
C ALA A 154 -22.34 -30.74 -7.57
N ILE A 155 -22.21 -29.46 -7.93
CA ILE A 155 -23.30 -28.66 -8.49
C ILE A 155 -23.71 -29.19 -9.86
N THR A 156 -22.74 -29.56 -10.69
CA THR A 156 -22.99 -30.10 -12.04
C THR A 156 -23.72 -31.45 -11.94
N GLN A 157 -23.28 -32.33 -11.05
CA GLN A 157 -23.92 -33.61 -10.80
C GLN A 157 -25.35 -33.43 -10.28
N TRP A 158 -25.57 -32.56 -9.29
CA TRP A 158 -26.91 -32.25 -8.79
C TRP A 158 -27.87 -31.76 -9.89
N LYS A 159 -27.40 -30.89 -10.79
CA LYS A 159 -28.20 -30.42 -11.93
C LYS A 159 -28.54 -31.56 -12.89
N ALA A 160 -27.60 -32.45 -13.19
CA ALA A 160 -27.83 -33.59 -14.06
C ALA A 160 -28.83 -34.58 -13.43
N ASP A 161 -28.66 -34.90 -12.14
CA ASP A 161 -29.51 -35.83 -11.40
C ASP A 161 -30.94 -35.29 -11.26
N SER A 162 -31.10 -34.04 -10.82
CA SER A 162 -32.42 -33.39 -10.69
C SER A 162 -33.17 -33.29 -12.01
N THR A 163 -32.47 -32.99 -13.11
CA THR A 163 -33.08 -32.97 -14.46
C THR A 163 -33.54 -34.37 -14.89
N THR A 164 -32.72 -35.38 -14.63
CA THR A 164 -33.03 -36.78 -14.98
C THR A 164 -34.22 -37.30 -14.17
N ILE A 165 -34.26 -37.02 -12.87
CA ILE A 165 -35.38 -37.34 -11.98
C ILE A 165 -36.65 -36.64 -12.47
N ALA A 166 -36.59 -35.33 -12.73
CA ALA A 166 -37.75 -34.57 -13.22
C ALA A 166 -38.30 -35.12 -14.55
N ALA A 167 -37.41 -35.45 -15.50
CA ALA A 167 -37.81 -36.01 -16.79
C ALA A 167 -38.49 -37.38 -16.63
N LYS A 168 -37.91 -38.29 -15.82
CA LYS A 168 -38.48 -39.61 -15.51
C LYS A 168 -39.91 -39.49 -14.95
N TRP A 169 -40.10 -38.65 -13.94
CA TRP A 169 -41.43 -38.48 -13.32
C TRP A 169 -42.43 -37.79 -14.24
N GLN A 170 -41.99 -36.85 -15.08
CA GLN A 170 -42.86 -36.22 -16.09
C GLN A 170 -43.36 -37.24 -17.11
N THR A 171 -42.52 -38.19 -17.53
CA THR A 171 -42.93 -39.29 -18.41
C THR A 171 -43.97 -40.18 -17.73
N LEU A 172 -43.79 -40.52 -16.44
CA LEU A 172 -44.75 -41.30 -15.68
C LEU A 172 -46.09 -40.58 -15.52
N LEU A 173 -46.08 -39.29 -15.18
CA LEU A 173 -47.29 -38.47 -15.06
C LEU A 173 -48.06 -38.41 -16.37
N THR A 174 -47.37 -38.12 -17.49
CA THR A 174 -47.98 -38.03 -18.82
C THR A 174 -48.57 -39.38 -19.27
N SER A 175 -47.85 -40.48 -19.01
CA SER A 175 -48.31 -41.83 -19.32
C SER A 175 -49.56 -42.19 -18.52
N GLN A 176 -49.56 -41.91 -17.22
CA GLN A 176 -50.68 -42.19 -16.33
C GLN A 176 -51.92 -41.34 -16.68
N GLU A 177 -51.70 -40.06 -16.99
CA GLU A 177 -52.76 -39.17 -17.46
C GLU A 177 -53.39 -39.66 -18.76
N SER A 178 -52.57 -40.09 -19.73
CA SER A 178 -53.04 -40.63 -21.01
C SER A 178 -53.80 -41.95 -20.84
N ALA A 179 -53.37 -42.80 -19.91
CA ALA A 179 -54.08 -44.04 -19.60
C ALA A 179 -55.48 -43.80 -19.01
N PHE A 180 -55.60 -42.85 -18.08
CA PHE A 180 -56.91 -42.50 -17.49
C PHE A 180 -57.79 -41.71 -18.45
N SER A 181 -57.24 -40.81 -19.28
CA SER A 181 -58.03 -40.09 -20.28
C SER A 181 -58.69 -41.05 -21.27
N GLY A 182 -57.98 -42.06 -21.75
CA GLY A 182 -58.54 -43.11 -22.59
C GLY A 182 -59.71 -43.87 -21.93
N ARG A 183 -59.58 -44.21 -20.64
CA ARG A 183 -60.65 -44.87 -19.86
C ARG A 183 -61.88 -43.96 -19.67
N ILE A 184 -61.65 -42.69 -19.36
CA ILE A 184 -62.73 -41.69 -19.19
C ILE A 184 -63.45 -41.45 -20.52
N THR A 185 -62.73 -41.37 -21.65
CA THR A 185 -63.33 -41.24 -22.97
C THR A 185 -64.17 -42.47 -23.35
N ALA A 186 -63.71 -43.67 -23.02
CA ALA A 186 -64.49 -44.89 -23.21
C ALA A 186 -65.79 -44.86 -22.37
N ALA A 187 -65.70 -44.54 -21.07
CA ALA A 187 -66.86 -44.43 -20.20
C ALA A 187 -67.85 -43.33 -20.64
N ASN A 188 -67.36 -42.19 -21.14
CA ASN A 188 -68.18 -41.14 -21.73
C ASN A 188 -68.89 -41.59 -23.01
N THR A 189 -68.23 -42.42 -23.83
CA THR A 189 -68.83 -43.00 -25.04
C THR A 189 -69.98 -43.95 -24.68
N ASP A 190 -69.83 -44.75 -23.62
CA ASP A 190 -70.89 -45.62 -23.10
C ASP A 190 -72.08 -44.81 -22.57
N LEU A 191 -71.85 -43.73 -21.84
CA LEU A 191 -72.91 -42.81 -21.43
C LEU A 191 -73.65 -42.21 -22.63
N ALA A 192 -72.92 -41.80 -23.68
CA ALA A 192 -73.52 -41.29 -24.91
C ALA A 192 -74.33 -42.37 -25.66
N ASN A 193 -73.88 -43.62 -25.66
CA ASN A 193 -74.61 -44.76 -26.22
C ASN A 193 -75.95 -44.98 -25.50
N ILE A 194 -75.96 -44.89 -24.17
CA ILE A 194 -77.19 -45.00 -23.35
C ILE A 194 -78.16 -43.87 -23.71
N ARG A 195 -77.69 -42.62 -23.81
CA ARG A 195 -78.53 -41.47 -24.21
C ARG A 195 -79.11 -41.62 -25.61
N ARG A 196 -78.32 -42.11 -26.58
CA ARG A 196 -78.81 -42.41 -27.94
C ARG A 196 -79.87 -43.51 -27.94
N LYS A 197 -79.69 -44.54 -27.10
CA LYS A 197 -80.66 -45.64 -26.96
C LYS A 197 -81.98 -45.15 -26.35
N GLU A 198 -81.93 -44.26 -25.36
CA GLU A 198 -83.09 -43.58 -24.78
C GLU A 198 -83.87 -42.80 -25.85
N ALA A 199 -83.18 -41.97 -26.63
CA ALA A 199 -83.79 -41.20 -27.73
C ALA A 199 -84.46 -42.10 -28.79
N ARG A 200 -83.85 -43.24 -29.13
CA ARG A 200 -84.39 -44.18 -30.14
C ARG A 200 -85.59 -44.99 -29.65
N THR A 201 -85.65 -45.32 -28.36
CA THR A 201 -86.64 -46.26 -27.81
C THR A 201 -87.76 -45.58 -27.04
N GLY A 202 -87.63 -44.30 -26.67
CA GLY A 202 -88.61 -43.55 -25.90
C GLY A 202 -88.76 -44.00 -24.44
N ARG A 203 -88.03 -45.01 -24.00
CA ARG A 203 -88.01 -45.51 -22.61
C ARG A 203 -86.93 -44.78 -21.81
N SER A 204 -87.23 -44.44 -20.56
CA SER A 204 -86.24 -43.81 -19.68
C SER A 204 -85.17 -44.79 -19.18
N TYR A 205 -83.91 -44.37 -19.17
CA TYR A 205 -82.77 -45.13 -18.62
C TYR A 205 -82.05 -44.36 -17.50
N ALA A 206 -82.81 -43.71 -16.60
CA ALA A 206 -82.27 -42.85 -15.53
C ALA A 206 -81.18 -43.54 -14.68
N THR A 207 -81.47 -44.71 -14.10
CA THR A 207 -80.53 -45.45 -13.25
C THR A 207 -79.24 -45.84 -13.96
N GLN A 208 -79.32 -46.24 -15.24
CA GLN A 208 -78.12 -46.60 -16.02
C GLN A 208 -77.25 -45.37 -16.32
N LYS A 209 -77.87 -44.21 -16.59
CA LYS A 209 -77.14 -42.95 -16.77
C LYS A 209 -76.44 -42.52 -15.49
N ASP A 210 -77.09 -42.64 -14.34
CA ASP A 210 -76.50 -42.24 -13.06
C ASP A 210 -75.37 -43.18 -12.64
N ASN A 211 -75.52 -44.49 -12.86
CA ASN A 211 -74.43 -45.46 -12.68
C ASN A 211 -73.22 -45.15 -13.58
N ALA A 212 -73.45 -44.80 -14.86
CA ALA A 212 -72.38 -44.43 -15.77
C ALA A 212 -71.69 -43.10 -15.37
N LYS A 213 -72.45 -42.11 -14.89
CA LYS A 213 -71.87 -40.87 -14.32
C LYS A 213 -71.05 -41.14 -13.07
N ALA A 214 -71.54 -42.00 -12.16
CA ALA A 214 -70.81 -42.39 -10.96
C ALA A 214 -69.51 -43.12 -11.30
N ALA A 215 -69.50 -43.97 -12.33
CA ALA A 215 -68.30 -44.63 -12.83
C ALA A 215 -67.27 -43.64 -13.42
N ILE A 216 -67.73 -42.62 -14.16
CA ILE A 216 -66.85 -41.55 -14.66
C ILE A 216 -66.24 -40.77 -13.48
N ALA A 217 -67.06 -40.37 -12.51
CA ALA A 217 -66.59 -39.65 -11.32
C ALA A 217 -65.58 -40.48 -10.51
N ALA A 218 -65.79 -41.80 -10.39
CA ALA A 218 -64.83 -42.70 -9.76
C ALA A 218 -63.50 -42.77 -10.53
N LEU A 219 -63.54 -42.85 -11.86
CA LEU A 219 -62.32 -42.84 -12.69
C LEU A 219 -61.57 -41.50 -12.60
N GLU A 220 -62.28 -40.37 -12.51
CA GLU A 220 -61.68 -39.05 -12.31
C GLU A 220 -61.03 -38.93 -10.93
N ALA A 221 -61.69 -39.43 -9.88
CA ALA A 221 -61.13 -39.48 -8.52
C ALA A 221 -59.88 -40.38 -8.46
N ASP A 222 -59.93 -41.57 -9.07
CA ASP A 222 -58.79 -42.48 -9.15
C ASP A 222 -57.61 -41.87 -9.94
N LYS A 223 -57.91 -41.15 -11.04
CA LYS A 223 -56.90 -40.39 -11.79
C LYS A 223 -56.22 -39.37 -10.86
N ALA A 224 -57.01 -38.55 -10.16
CA ALA A 224 -56.48 -37.53 -9.27
C ALA A 224 -55.62 -38.12 -8.15
N GLY A 225 -56.08 -39.22 -7.52
CA GLY A 225 -55.32 -39.93 -6.48
C GLY A 225 -53.99 -40.46 -7.00
N LYS A 226 -53.97 -41.12 -8.17
CA LYS A 226 -52.74 -41.65 -8.74
C LYS A 226 -51.75 -40.58 -9.21
N LEU A 227 -52.24 -39.46 -9.75
CA LEU A 227 -51.36 -38.34 -10.10
C LEU A 227 -50.76 -37.70 -8.84
N ALA A 228 -51.54 -37.57 -7.76
CA ALA A 228 -51.04 -37.07 -6.48
C ALA A 228 -49.97 -38.01 -5.89
N ASP A 229 -50.17 -39.33 -5.93
CA ASP A 229 -49.17 -40.32 -5.49
C ASP A 229 -47.85 -40.17 -6.26
N LEU A 230 -47.92 -40.02 -7.59
CA LEU A 230 -46.73 -39.85 -8.45
C LEU A 230 -46.02 -38.51 -8.16
N GLN A 231 -46.77 -37.43 -7.94
CA GLN A 231 -46.20 -36.13 -7.57
C GLN A 231 -45.52 -36.18 -6.19
N ALA A 232 -46.12 -36.87 -5.22
CA ALA A 232 -45.51 -37.08 -3.92
C ALA A 232 -44.22 -37.91 -4.01
N GLY A 233 -44.22 -38.96 -4.85
CA GLY A 233 -43.02 -39.76 -5.14
C GLY A 233 -41.90 -38.94 -5.79
N GLN A 234 -42.24 -38.08 -6.75
CA GLN A 234 -41.29 -37.15 -7.36
C GLN A 234 -40.66 -36.20 -6.34
N ALA A 235 -41.48 -35.60 -5.47
CA ALA A 235 -41.00 -34.70 -4.43
C ALA A 235 -40.03 -35.41 -3.47
N ALA A 236 -40.38 -36.62 -3.04
CA ALA A 236 -39.52 -37.42 -2.15
C ALA A 236 -38.17 -37.80 -2.80
N GLU A 237 -38.16 -38.20 -4.08
CA GLU A 237 -36.90 -38.55 -4.77
C GLU A 237 -36.01 -37.32 -4.98
N LEU A 238 -36.60 -36.15 -5.28
CA LEU A 238 -35.87 -34.88 -5.37
C LEU A 238 -35.30 -34.42 -4.02
N ASP A 239 -36.06 -34.59 -2.93
CA ASP A 239 -35.61 -34.25 -1.58
C ASP A 239 -34.43 -35.13 -1.14
N ASN A 240 -34.46 -36.43 -1.44
CA ASN A 240 -33.34 -37.34 -1.17
C ASN A 240 -32.09 -36.93 -1.95
N ALA A 241 -32.21 -36.67 -3.26
CA ALA A 241 -31.09 -36.22 -4.07
C ALA A 241 -30.54 -34.86 -3.57
N ARG A 242 -31.41 -33.98 -3.05
CA ARG A 242 -31.01 -32.71 -2.44
C ARG A 242 -30.26 -32.91 -1.12
N ALA A 243 -30.68 -33.88 -0.32
CA ALA A 243 -29.99 -34.26 0.92
C ALA A 243 -28.59 -34.80 0.63
N ASP A 244 -28.45 -35.70 -0.35
CA ASP A 244 -27.16 -36.22 -0.80
C ASP A 244 -26.22 -35.11 -1.29
N PHE A 245 -26.73 -34.17 -2.08
CA PHE A 245 -25.97 -32.99 -2.51
C PHE A 245 -25.47 -32.18 -1.31
N ARG A 246 -26.35 -31.88 -0.34
CA ARG A 246 -25.97 -31.14 0.87
C ARG A 246 -24.91 -31.87 1.68
N GLN A 247 -25.03 -33.19 1.82
CA GLN A 247 -24.07 -33.99 2.56
C GLN A 247 -22.69 -33.97 1.89
N ARG A 248 -22.63 -34.14 0.57
CA ARG A 248 -21.35 -34.06 -0.19
C ARG A 248 -20.74 -32.67 -0.07
N TYR A 249 -21.55 -31.62 -0.22
CA TYR A 249 -21.09 -30.24 -0.11
C TYR A 249 -20.49 -29.95 1.26
N ALA A 250 -21.20 -30.34 2.33
CA ALA A 250 -20.71 -30.21 3.71
C ALA A 250 -19.42 -31.04 3.96
N GLY A 251 -19.31 -32.23 3.36
CA GLY A 251 -18.10 -33.05 3.43
C GLY A 251 -16.88 -32.37 2.78
N TYR A 252 -17.07 -31.72 1.63
CA TYR A 252 -16.00 -30.95 0.97
C TYR A 252 -15.59 -29.71 1.77
N GLU A 253 -16.55 -29.00 2.36
CA GLU A 253 -16.28 -27.86 3.24
C GLU A 253 -15.50 -28.27 4.49
N ALA A 254 -15.89 -29.38 5.12
CA ALA A 254 -15.17 -29.93 6.27
C ALA A 254 -13.74 -30.34 5.92
N ALA A 255 -13.54 -31.03 4.79
CA ALA A 255 -12.21 -31.43 4.33
C ALA A 255 -11.33 -30.22 3.98
N HIS A 256 -11.91 -29.16 3.39
CA HIS A 256 -11.20 -27.91 3.11
C HIS A 256 -10.78 -27.21 4.40
N SER A 257 -11.69 -27.11 5.39
CA SER A 257 -11.38 -26.53 6.70
C SER A 257 -10.31 -27.32 7.45
N GLU A 258 -10.31 -28.65 7.36
CA GLU A 258 -9.30 -29.50 7.99
C GLU A 258 -7.93 -29.32 7.31
N ALA A 259 -7.89 -29.33 5.97
CA ALA A 259 -6.65 -29.15 5.22
C ALA A 259 -6.04 -27.75 5.44
N THR A 260 -6.85 -26.70 5.43
CA THR A 260 -6.39 -25.33 5.72
C THR A 260 -5.91 -25.19 7.17
N GLY A 261 -6.64 -25.78 8.13
CA GLY A 261 -6.20 -25.84 9.53
C GLY A 261 -4.89 -26.62 9.74
N ALA A 262 -4.66 -27.70 9.00
CA ALA A 262 -3.41 -28.45 9.03
C ALA A 262 -2.22 -27.64 8.47
N ILE A 263 -2.45 -26.83 7.42
CA ILE A 263 -1.43 -25.91 6.89
C ILE A 263 -1.11 -24.82 7.92
N ASP A 264 -2.12 -24.22 8.55
CA ASP A 264 -1.94 -23.17 9.56
C ASP A 264 -1.18 -23.69 10.80
N THR A 265 -1.56 -24.86 11.30
CA THR A 265 -0.86 -25.52 12.42
C THR A 265 0.57 -25.89 12.05
N GLY A 266 0.79 -26.46 10.85
CA GLY A 266 2.14 -26.75 10.35
C GLY A 266 3.00 -25.51 10.15
N GLN A 267 2.43 -24.37 9.77
CA GLN A 267 3.11 -23.08 9.71
C GLN A 267 3.46 -22.58 11.12
N ALA A 268 2.51 -22.62 12.05
CA ALA A 268 2.73 -22.22 13.44
C ALA A 268 3.83 -23.03 14.11
N ASP A 269 3.89 -24.35 13.88
CA ASP A 269 4.95 -25.22 14.39
C ASP A 269 6.32 -24.87 13.83
N LYS A 270 6.41 -24.55 12.53
CA LYS A 270 7.66 -24.08 11.91
C LYS A 270 8.10 -22.75 12.51
N VAL A 271 7.16 -21.81 12.68
CA VAL A 271 7.42 -20.50 13.31
C VAL A 271 7.92 -20.69 14.74
N ALA A 272 7.22 -21.48 15.56
CA ALA A 272 7.63 -21.73 16.94
C ALA A 272 9.00 -22.41 17.04
N LYS A 273 9.29 -23.38 16.17
CA LYS A 273 10.54 -24.14 16.18
C LYS A 273 11.75 -23.30 15.77
N TYR A 274 11.64 -22.53 14.68
CA TYR A 274 12.78 -21.77 14.14
C TYR A 274 12.86 -20.35 14.70
N GLY A 275 11.72 -19.75 15.06
CA GLY A 275 11.65 -18.40 15.63
C GLY A 275 12.37 -18.33 16.98
N GLY A 276 12.01 -19.21 17.93
CA GLY A 276 12.71 -19.30 19.20
C GLY A 276 14.21 -19.54 19.05
N GLY A 277 14.62 -20.40 18.11
CA GLY A 277 16.03 -20.72 17.83
C GLY A 277 16.86 -19.51 17.40
N LEU A 278 16.30 -18.66 16.52
CA LEU A 278 16.96 -17.43 16.09
C LEU A 278 17.10 -16.43 17.26
N GLY A 279 16.06 -16.27 18.08
CA GLY A 279 16.10 -15.39 19.26
C GLY A 279 17.13 -15.83 20.31
N TYR A 280 17.26 -17.13 20.58
CA TYR A 280 18.31 -17.62 21.48
C TYR A 280 19.73 -17.42 20.92
N PHE A 281 19.89 -17.56 19.60
CA PHE A 281 21.20 -17.38 18.96
C PHE A 281 21.73 -15.95 19.13
N THR A 282 20.88 -14.93 18.96
CA THR A 282 21.30 -13.53 19.15
C THR A 282 21.64 -13.21 20.61
N VAL A 283 20.90 -13.78 21.57
CA VAL A 283 21.21 -13.64 23.00
C VAL A 283 22.57 -14.25 23.33
N VAL A 284 22.89 -15.41 22.75
CA VAL A 284 24.23 -16.01 22.90
C VAL A 284 25.30 -15.09 22.31
N CYS A 285 25.07 -14.49 21.13
CA CYS A 285 25.98 -13.49 20.57
C CYS A 285 26.16 -12.28 21.49
N LEU A 286 25.09 -11.78 22.11
CA LEU A 286 25.12 -10.66 23.03
C LEU A 286 25.90 -10.98 24.32
N ILE A 287 25.78 -12.21 24.84
CA ILE A 287 26.60 -12.71 25.95
C ILE A 287 28.08 -12.79 25.56
N ILE A 288 28.39 -13.34 24.37
CA ILE A 288 29.76 -13.42 23.86
C ILE A 288 30.35 -12.02 23.69
N PHE A 289 29.56 -11.06 23.20
CA PHE A 289 29.96 -9.66 23.09
C PHE A 289 30.31 -9.07 24.46
N PHE A 290 29.43 -9.21 25.46
CA PHE A 290 29.70 -8.70 26.81
C PHE A 290 30.94 -9.34 27.43
N ALA A 291 31.07 -10.67 27.36
CA ALA A 291 32.24 -11.38 27.84
C ALA A 291 33.51 -10.91 27.13
N SER A 292 33.44 -10.67 25.82
CA SER A 292 34.56 -10.18 25.03
C SER A 292 35.02 -8.79 25.46
N VAL A 293 34.08 -7.86 25.64
CA VAL A 293 34.40 -6.50 26.09
C VAL A 293 34.96 -6.51 27.51
N ILE A 294 34.40 -7.31 28.42
CA ILE A 294 34.88 -7.42 29.79
C ILE A 294 36.33 -7.92 29.80
N LEU A 295 36.61 -9.01 29.10
CA LEU A 295 37.95 -9.61 29.07
C LEU A 295 38.98 -8.73 28.36
N ASP A 296 38.59 -8.01 27.29
CA ASP A 296 39.48 -7.03 26.63
C ASP A 296 39.84 -5.88 27.58
N ARG A 297 38.89 -5.37 28.36
CA ARG A 297 39.14 -4.28 29.33
C ARG A 297 39.92 -4.73 30.56
N VAL A 298 39.67 -5.95 31.07
CA VAL A 298 40.50 -6.57 32.11
C VAL A 298 41.93 -6.74 31.62
N HIS A 299 42.12 -7.22 30.39
CA HIS A 299 43.44 -7.35 29.78
C HIS A 299 44.16 -6.01 29.65
N HIS A 300 43.44 -4.97 29.19
CA HIS A 300 43.99 -3.63 29.02
C HIS A 300 44.43 -3.00 30.35
N LYS A 301 43.61 -3.14 31.40
CA LYS A 301 43.95 -2.64 32.74
C LYS A 301 45.08 -3.46 33.37
N GLY A 302 45.03 -4.78 33.27
CA GLY A 302 46.05 -5.68 33.83
C GLY A 302 47.42 -5.52 33.18
N SER A 303 47.46 -5.18 31.89
CA SER A 303 48.71 -4.86 31.16
C SER A 303 49.23 -3.44 31.44
N GLY A 304 48.46 -2.64 32.21
CA GLY A 304 48.79 -1.26 32.56
C GLY A 304 48.92 -0.32 31.37
N ILE A 305 48.13 -0.54 30.31
CA ILE A 305 48.09 0.33 29.14
C ILE A 305 47.26 1.57 29.49
N SER A 306 47.83 2.76 29.32
CA SER A 306 47.15 4.05 29.52
C SER A 306 46.73 4.65 28.18
N GLU A 307 45.48 5.08 28.08
CA GLU A 307 44.97 5.83 26.92
C GLU A 307 45.12 7.33 27.18
N THR A 308 45.92 8.03 26.37
CA THR A 308 46.02 9.49 26.37
C THR A 308 45.18 10.05 25.22
N VAL A 309 44.44 11.13 25.48
CA VAL A 309 43.60 11.79 24.47
C VAL A 309 44.32 13.04 23.99
N GLU A 310 44.70 13.05 22.71
CA GLU A 310 45.15 14.27 22.05
C GLU A 310 43.94 14.96 21.39
N VAL A 311 43.66 16.18 21.85
CA VAL A 311 42.62 17.04 21.28
C VAL A 311 43.21 17.72 20.05
N SER A 312 42.64 17.45 18.88
CA SER A 312 43.02 18.13 17.65
C SER A 312 42.34 19.50 17.57
N GLN A 313 42.94 20.45 16.85
CA GLN A 313 42.33 21.76 16.57
C GLN A 313 40.93 21.62 15.92
N TYR A 314 40.67 20.53 15.19
CA TYR A 314 39.37 20.24 14.58
C TYR A 314 38.30 19.71 15.55
N ASP A 315 38.67 19.33 16.78
CA ASP A 315 37.73 18.93 17.82
C ASP A 315 37.19 20.13 18.61
N VAL A 316 37.93 21.24 18.60
CA VAL A 316 37.57 22.51 19.25
C VAL A 316 36.87 23.45 18.28
N ASN A 317 37.19 23.36 16.99
CA ASN A 317 36.57 24.17 15.95
C ASN A 317 35.15 23.68 15.61
N PRO A 318 34.23 24.60 15.23
CA PRO A 318 32.90 24.23 14.76
C PRO A 318 32.99 23.27 13.57
N HIS A 319 32.05 22.33 13.49
CA HIS A 319 32.00 21.35 12.40
C HIS A 319 31.97 22.03 11.02
N TRP A 320 32.49 21.34 10.00
CA TRP A 320 32.53 21.90 8.64
C TRP A 320 31.15 22.33 8.14
N TRP A 321 30.08 21.66 8.56
CA TRP A 321 28.72 22.00 8.16
C TRP A 321 28.22 23.29 8.83
N THR A 322 28.62 23.59 10.07
CA THR A 322 28.26 24.86 10.72
C THR A 322 28.98 26.01 10.04
N ASN A 323 30.27 25.85 9.75
CA ASN A 323 31.03 26.84 8.97
C ASN A 323 30.44 27.05 7.57
N LEU A 324 29.95 25.98 6.92
CA LEU A 324 29.27 26.07 5.64
C LEU A 324 27.92 26.80 5.76
N SER A 325 27.11 26.48 6.78
CA SER A 325 25.82 27.15 6.98
C SER A 325 25.98 28.62 7.31
N ASP A 326 27.00 28.96 8.08
CA ASP A 326 27.30 30.34 8.45
C ASP A 326 27.80 31.11 7.23
N ALA A 327 28.70 30.53 6.42
CA ALA A 327 29.13 31.14 5.16
C ALA A 327 27.98 31.38 4.17
N ILE A 328 27.01 30.45 4.08
CA ILE A 328 25.82 30.61 3.22
C ILE A 328 24.90 31.71 3.77
N ARG A 329 24.64 31.72 5.08
CA ARG A 329 23.81 32.73 5.75
C ARG A 329 24.41 34.12 5.60
N ASP A 330 25.72 34.26 5.80
CA ASP A 330 26.43 35.53 5.65
C ASP A 330 26.38 36.02 4.20
N ARG A 331 26.58 35.12 3.22
CA ARG A 331 26.48 35.48 1.81
C ARG A 331 25.07 35.93 1.44
N TRP A 332 24.06 35.30 2.00
CA TRP A 332 22.67 35.66 1.75
C TRP A 332 22.28 36.96 2.43
N ASN A 333 22.70 37.17 3.68
CA ASN A 333 22.46 38.41 4.44
C ASN A 333 23.15 39.60 3.77
N TYR A 334 24.40 39.44 3.33
CA TYR A 334 25.10 40.44 2.52
C TYR A 334 24.38 40.73 1.19
N GLY A 335 23.87 39.69 0.52
CA GLY A 335 23.06 39.84 -0.70
C GLY A 335 21.74 40.59 -0.47
N LEU A 336 21.13 40.44 0.70
CA LEU A 336 19.92 41.17 1.08
C LEU A 336 20.23 42.61 1.46
N GLN A 337 21.26 42.85 2.29
CA GLN A 337 21.66 44.20 2.66
C GLN A 337 22.08 45.03 1.45
N SER A 338 22.88 44.48 0.55
CA SER A 338 23.27 45.19 -0.69
C SER A 338 22.06 45.56 -1.56
N ARG A 339 21.01 44.73 -1.60
CA ARG A 339 19.76 45.06 -2.29
C ARG A 339 18.94 46.11 -1.55
N ILE A 340 18.91 46.10 -0.22
CA ILE A 340 18.27 47.12 0.60
C ILE A 340 18.98 48.45 0.41
N THR A 341 20.32 48.49 0.42
CA THR A 341 21.10 49.70 0.15
C THR A 341 20.85 50.22 -1.27
N ALA A 342 20.89 49.35 -2.29
CA ALA A 342 20.58 49.74 -3.66
C ALA A 342 19.14 50.23 -3.86
N PHE A 343 18.20 49.74 -3.04
CA PHE A 343 16.83 50.23 -3.01
C PHE A 343 16.74 51.58 -2.29
N ALA A 344 17.40 51.74 -1.15
CA ALA A 344 17.49 52.99 -0.41
C ALA A 344 18.12 54.11 -1.24
N ASP A 345 19.18 53.81 -1.99
CA ASP A 345 19.85 54.77 -2.90
C ASP A 345 18.97 55.19 -4.08
N ARG A 346 17.97 54.37 -4.44
CA ARG A 346 16.99 54.67 -5.50
C ARG A 346 15.74 55.38 -4.98
N THR A 347 15.51 55.40 -3.68
CA THR A 347 14.40 56.14 -3.08
C THR A 347 14.85 57.56 -2.75
N PRO A 348 14.17 58.61 -3.26
CA PRO A 348 14.48 59.97 -2.87
C PRO A 348 14.25 60.16 -1.35
N PRO A 349 15.03 61.03 -0.68
CA PRO A 349 14.90 61.23 0.75
C PRO A 349 13.47 61.68 1.09
N PRO A 350 12.94 61.25 2.25
CA PRO A 350 11.56 61.56 2.63
C PRO A 350 11.34 63.08 2.62
N PRO A 351 10.18 63.57 2.13
CA PRO A 351 9.90 65.00 2.12
C PRO A 351 9.92 65.52 3.56
N LEU A 352 10.55 66.68 3.75
CA LEU A 352 10.56 67.38 5.04
C LEU A 352 9.12 67.54 5.56
N PRO A 353 8.88 67.43 6.88
CA PRO A 353 7.55 67.56 7.45
C PRO A 353 6.94 68.91 7.06
N LYS A 354 5.68 68.88 6.58
CA LYS A 354 4.94 70.10 6.25
C LYS A 354 4.92 71.03 7.47
N GLN A 355 5.44 72.24 7.32
CA GLN A 355 5.31 73.26 8.35
C GLN A 355 3.81 73.55 8.59
N PRO A 356 3.37 73.74 9.84
CA PRO A 356 1.98 74.06 10.14
C PRO A 356 1.57 75.38 9.48
N ALA A 357 0.35 75.42 8.95
CA ALA A 357 -0.19 76.58 8.25
C ALA A 357 -0.19 77.81 9.18
N GLN A 358 0.46 78.89 8.75
CA GLN A 358 0.38 80.18 9.43
C GLN A 358 -1.03 80.73 9.23
N LEU A 359 -1.86 80.65 10.27
CA LEU A 359 -3.05 81.48 10.37
C LEU A 359 -2.58 82.90 10.70
N TYR A 360 -2.91 83.85 9.81
CA TYR A 360 -2.76 85.30 9.94
C TYR A 360 -1.43 85.90 9.45
N ASP A 361 -1.49 86.55 8.28
CA ASP A 361 -0.44 87.39 7.71
C ASP A 361 -0.93 88.86 7.71
N PRO A 362 -0.42 89.73 8.60
CA PRO A 362 -0.86 91.12 8.74
C PRO A 362 -0.38 92.06 7.61
N THR A 363 0.23 91.55 6.53
CA THR A 363 0.68 92.37 5.40
C THR A 363 -0.31 92.42 4.21
N GLN A 364 -1.45 91.72 4.29
CA GLN A 364 -2.45 91.68 3.21
C GLN A 364 -3.41 92.88 3.14
N LEU A 365 -3.17 93.97 3.89
CA LEU A 365 -4.04 95.16 3.90
C LEU A 365 -3.66 96.27 2.89
N ALA A 366 -2.67 96.06 2.01
CA ALA A 366 -2.18 97.14 1.16
C ALA A 366 -2.73 97.20 -0.28
N ASN A 367 -3.32 96.14 -0.83
CA ASN A 367 -3.75 96.14 -2.24
C ASN A 367 -5.21 95.71 -2.41
N ILE A 368 -6.12 96.63 -2.08
CA ILE A 368 -7.52 96.60 -2.50
C ILE A 368 -7.61 97.33 -3.84
N GLN A 369 -7.88 96.61 -4.94
CA GLN A 369 -8.41 97.18 -6.17
C GLN A 369 -9.72 96.46 -6.54
N ILE A 370 -10.75 97.26 -6.75
CA ILE A 370 -12.17 96.92 -6.77
C ILE A 370 -12.66 96.96 -8.23
N THR A 371 -13.24 95.84 -8.69
CA THR A 371 -14.43 95.68 -9.60
C THR A 371 -14.21 96.05 -11.10
N LEU A 372 -14.68 95.31 -12.11
CA LEU A 372 -16.05 94.85 -12.42
C LEU A 372 -16.07 93.57 -13.27
N LYS A 373 -17.12 92.76 -13.06
CA LYS A 373 -17.58 91.71 -13.97
C LYS A 373 -18.37 92.32 -15.13
N VAL A 374 -18.23 91.74 -16.32
CA VAL A 374 -19.28 91.73 -17.35
C VAL A 374 -19.42 90.28 -17.84
N ASP A 375 -20.67 89.84 -17.87
CA ASP A 375 -21.15 88.53 -18.27
C ASP A 375 -21.88 88.68 -19.63
N GLN A 376 -22.11 87.54 -20.29
CA GLN A 376 -23.01 87.29 -21.43
C GLN A 376 -22.43 87.18 -22.85
N GLY A 377 -22.82 86.07 -23.49
CA GLY A 377 -22.85 85.85 -24.93
C GLY A 377 -23.02 84.37 -25.29
N GLU A 378 -24.25 83.96 -25.58
CA GLU A 378 -24.71 82.64 -26.05
C GLU A 378 -24.02 82.15 -27.35
N ASP A 379 -23.80 80.84 -27.48
CA ASP A 379 -24.34 79.99 -28.57
C ASP A 379 -23.61 78.62 -28.67
N ASP A 380 -24.40 77.58 -28.43
CA ASP A 380 -24.56 76.36 -29.24
C ASP A 380 -23.39 75.48 -29.76
N GLN A 381 -23.56 74.19 -29.43
CA GLN A 381 -23.34 72.97 -30.23
C GLN A 381 -21.97 72.26 -30.24
N ASP A 382 -22.03 71.05 -29.67
CA ASP A 382 -21.52 69.74 -30.10
C ASP A 382 -20.03 69.49 -30.37
N GLY A 383 -19.51 68.45 -29.69
CA GLY A 383 -18.25 67.81 -30.02
C GLY A 383 -17.82 66.71 -29.05
N VAL A 384 -18.54 65.59 -29.02
CA VAL A 384 -18.09 64.36 -28.32
C VAL A 384 -16.99 63.68 -29.14
N ILE A 385 -15.81 63.49 -28.57
CA ILE A 385 -14.73 62.66 -29.12
C ILE A 385 -14.39 61.55 -28.13
N TYR A 386 -14.64 60.29 -28.53
CA TYR A 386 -14.20 59.09 -27.82
C TYR A 386 -12.75 58.75 -28.19
N ILE A 387 -11.86 58.62 -27.21
CA ILE A 387 -10.49 58.09 -27.40
C ILE A 387 -10.41 56.71 -26.73
N GLN A 388 -10.16 55.66 -27.54
CA GLN A 388 -9.98 54.29 -27.06
C GLN A 388 -8.58 54.06 -26.44
N PRO A 389 -8.46 53.30 -25.33
CA PRO A 389 -7.16 52.94 -24.76
C PRO A 389 -6.50 51.75 -25.48
N LYS A 390 -5.29 51.97 -25.98
CA LYS A 390 -4.41 50.98 -26.62
C LYS A 390 -3.76 50.06 -25.58
N ARG A 391 -4.20 48.80 -25.48
CA ARG A 391 -3.58 47.74 -24.66
C ARG A 391 -2.22 47.31 -25.24
N ARG A 392 -1.22 47.11 -24.38
CA ARG A 392 0.05 46.44 -24.73
C ARG A 392 -0.04 44.92 -24.47
N PRO A 393 0.49 44.08 -25.37
CA PRO A 393 0.37 42.62 -25.32
C PRO A 393 1.37 41.95 -24.37
N ILE A 394 0.90 40.89 -23.72
CA ILE A 394 1.67 39.87 -22.99
C ILE A 394 2.05 38.78 -24.00
N GLY A 395 3.34 38.50 -24.14
CA GLY A 395 3.84 37.39 -24.94
C GLY A 395 5.29 37.10 -24.60
N PHE A 396 5.58 35.86 -24.23
CA PHE A 396 6.93 35.32 -24.07
C PHE A 396 7.44 34.86 -25.44
N GLY A 397 8.58 35.39 -25.86
CA GLY A 397 9.38 34.92 -26.99
C GLY A 397 10.82 34.69 -26.53
N HIS A 398 11.34 33.51 -26.86
CA HIS A 398 12.74 33.07 -26.81
C HIS A 398 13.64 33.95 -27.71
N ASP A 399 14.98 33.96 -27.58
CA ASP A 399 15.97 32.93 -27.97
C ASP A 399 17.33 33.22 -27.31
N GLU A 400 18.02 32.21 -26.73
CA GLU A 400 19.29 31.60 -27.21
C GLU A 400 20.54 32.40 -26.76
N ASP A 401 21.67 31.84 -26.27
CA ASP A 401 22.23 30.50 -26.35
C ASP A 401 23.39 30.29 -25.33
N SER A 402 23.82 29.03 -25.19
CA SER A 402 25.14 28.52 -24.75
C SER A 402 25.42 28.14 -23.27
N GLY A 403 25.56 26.81 -23.04
CA GLY A 403 26.71 26.29 -22.26
C GLY A 403 26.50 25.28 -21.11
N GLY A 404 26.22 24.00 -21.40
CA GLY A 404 26.81 22.83 -20.67
C GLY A 404 26.23 22.39 -19.32
N PRO A 405 26.50 21.14 -18.86
CA PRO A 405 25.46 20.16 -18.55
C PRO A 405 25.18 19.96 -17.05
N ARG A 406 23.94 19.60 -16.72
CA ARG A 406 23.57 19.01 -15.42
C ARG A 406 23.05 17.60 -15.62
N ASP A 407 23.94 16.64 -15.42
CA ASP A 407 23.59 15.26 -15.09
C ASP A 407 23.11 15.21 -13.63
N LEU A 408 21.86 14.80 -13.42
CA LEU A 408 21.35 14.44 -12.10
C LEU A 408 20.48 13.18 -12.19
N TYR A 409 21.02 12.14 -11.56
CA TYR A 409 20.37 10.95 -10.97
C TYR A 409 19.66 9.96 -11.90
N SER A 410 20.45 8.96 -12.32
CA SER A 410 19.99 7.60 -12.59
C SER A 410 20.28 6.73 -11.36
N THR A 411 19.28 6.44 -10.54
CA THR A 411 19.31 5.26 -9.66
C THR A 411 18.61 4.12 -10.37
N ARG A 412 19.43 3.13 -10.67
CA ARG A 412 19.21 1.93 -11.48
C ARG A 412 18.28 0.96 -10.76
N THR A 413 17.03 0.86 -11.21
CA THR A 413 16.21 -0.36 -11.08
C THR A 413 16.53 -1.30 -12.23
N GLU A 414 16.37 -2.60 -11.95
CA GLU A 414 16.34 -3.79 -12.81
C GLU A 414 16.52 -3.57 -14.32
N HIS A 415 17.35 -4.41 -14.96
CA HIS A 415 17.68 -4.38 -16.39
C HIS A 415 16.42 -4.42 -17.29
N GLU A 416 15.76 -3.27 -17.46
CA GLU A 416 14.88 -2.98 -18.58
C GLU A 416 15.76 -3.01 -19.82
N THR A 417 15.44 -3.90 -20.76
CA THR A 417 16.07 -3.84 -22.08
C THR A 417 15.78 -2.47 -22.69
N PRO A 418 16.74 -1.85 -23.41
CA PRO A 418 16.58 -0.50 -23.98
C PRO A 418 15.23 -0.28 -24.69
N ASP A 419 14.72 -1.32 -25.33
CA ASP A 419 13.44 -1.33 -26.06
C ASP A 419 12.22 -1.13 -25.15
N THR A 420 12.19 -1.75 -23.96
CA THR A 420 11.02 -1.67 -23.05
C THR A 420 10.85 -0.27 -22.45
N ARG A 421 11.96 0.42 -22.17
CA ARG A 421 11.96 1.81 -21.70
C ARG A 421 11.41 2.75 -22.77
N GLU A 422 11.82 2.56 -24.03
CA GLU A 422 11.31 3.36 -25.14
C GLU A 422 9.80 3.14 -25.35
N TRP A 423 9.33 1.89 -25.31
CA TRP A 423 7.91 1.58 -25.46
C TRP A 423 7.05 2.18 -24.33
N LYS A 424 7.53 2.18 -23.08
CA LYS A 424 6.84 2.84 -21.96
C LYS A 424 6.73 4.36 -22.17
N GLN A 425 7.78 5.00 -22.69
CA GLN A 425 7.74 6.43 -23.02
C GLN A 425 6.74 6.73 -24.15
N ARG A 426 6.74 5.92 -25.22
CA ARG A 426 5.78 6.04 -26.32
C ARG A 426 4.34 5.85 -25.84
N LEU A 427 4.08 4.82 -25.03
CA LEU A 427 2.77 4.55 -24.45
C LEU A 427 2.25 5.76 -23.64
N LYS A 428 3.10 6.36 -22.80
CA LYS A 428 2.75 7.57 -22.03
C LYS A 428 2.35 8.73 -22.94
N LEU A 429 3.09 8.93 -24.03
CA LEU A 429 2.84 9.98 -25.01
C LEU A 429 1.51 9.78 -25.74
N TYR A 430 1.21 8.56 -26.20
CA TYR A 430 -0.05 8.25 -26.87
C TYR A 430 -1.26 8.32 -25.94
N LYS A 431 -1.14 7.87 -24.68
CA LYS A 431 -2.20 8.06 -23.66
C LYS A 431 -2.48 9.54 -23.40
N LYS A 432 -1.45 10.38 -23.33
CA LYS A 432 -1.60 11.84 -23.18
C LYS A 432 -2.31 12.47 -24.38
N ARG A 433 -1.95 12.07 -25.61
CA ARG A 433 -2.62 12.54 -26.84
C ARG A 433 -4.09 12.10 -26.89
N LEU A 434 -4.37 10.84 -26.54
CA LEU A 434 -5.73 10.32 -26.45
C LEU A 434 -6.59 11.13 -25.47
N GLY A 435 -6.07 11.41 -24.27
CA GLY A 435 -6.73 12.27 -23.28
C GLY A 435 -7.04 13.68 -23.81
N SER A 436 -6.08 14.29 -24.51
CA SER A 436 -6.28 15.62 -25.11
C SER A 436 -7.37 15.64 -26.20
N HIS A 437 -7.37 14.66 -27.10
CA HIS A 437 -8.36 14.58 -28.16
C HIS A 437 -9.76 14.19 -27.66
N THR A 438 -9.86 13.35 -26.64
CA THR A 438 -11.13 12.98 -26.00
C THR A 438 -11.73 14.17 -25.23
N GLN A 439 -10.93 14.94 -24.49
CA GLN A 439 -11.39 16.19 -23.88
C GLN A 439 -11.85 17.21 -24.92
N LYS A 440 -11.15 17.31 -26.06
CA LYS A 440 -11.55 18.17 -27.17
C LYS A 440 -12.89 17.74 -27.77
N LYS A 441 -13.13 16.43 -27.91
CA LYS A 441 -14.42 15.86 -28.34
C LYS A 441 -15.53 16.26 -27.36
N ILE A 442 -15.35 16.00 -26.07
CA ILE A 442 -16.33 16.31 -25.02
C ILE A 442 -16.66 17.81 -25.00
N LYS A 443 -15.65 18.68 -25.12
CA LYS A 443 -15.86 20.14 -25.15
C LYS A 443 -16.70 20.60 -26.35
N LEU A 444 -16.57 19.93 -27.49
CA LEU A 444 -17.36 20.23 -28.69
C LEU A 444 -18.80 19.71 -28.56
N GLU A 445 -18.97 18.50 -28.00
CA GLU A 445 -20.28 17.91 -27.71
C GLU A 445 -21.08 18.75 -26.70
N ILE A 446 -20.44 19.21 -25.61
CA ILE A 446 -21.06 20.13 -24.63
C ILE A 446 -21.44 21.47 -25.27
N ALA A 447 -20.65 21.94 -26.23
CA ALA A 447 -20.93 23.19 -26.95
C ALA A 447 -21.98 23.04 -28.07
N GLY A 448 -22.59 21.85 -28.23
CA GLY A 448 -23.57 21.56 -29.27
C GLY A 448 -23.01 21.63 -30.69
N ARG A 449 -21.70 21.48 -30.86
CA ARG A 449 -21.01 21.54 -32.16
C ARG A 449 -20.64 20.14 -32.63
N GLU A 450 -20.75 19.91 -33.94
CA GLU A 450 -20.29 18.65 -34.54
C GLU A 450 -18.79 18.46 -34.35
N VAL A 451 -18.39 17.24 -33.98
CA VAL A 451 -17.00 16.87 -33.76
C VAL A 451 -16.33 16.67 -35.12
N PRO A 452 -15.23 17.41 -35.45
CA PRO A 452 -14.56 17.25 -36.73
C PRO A 452 -14.06 15.82 -36.93
N ALA A 453 -14.24 15.26 -38.13
CA ALA A 453 -13.80 13.91 -38.48
C ALA A 453 -12.31 13.65 -38.16
N ARG A 454 -11.46 14.66 -38.31
CA ARG A 454 -10.03 14.62 -37.93
C ARG A 454 -9.80 14.33 -36.45
N THR A 455 -10.70 14.79 -35.57
CA THR A 455 -10.60 14.56 -34.12
C THR A 455 -11.01 13.12 -33.78
N LEU A 456 -12.03 12.58 -34.45
CA LEU A 456 -12.46 11.19 -34.29
C LEU A 456 -11.38 10.22 -34.79
N GLN A 457 -10.82 10.47 -35.97
CA GLN A 457 -9.70 9.69 -36.52
C GLN A 457 -8.46 9.75 -35.63
N ALA A 458 -8.17 10.91 -35.01
CA ALA A 458 -7.06 11.03 -34.07
C ALA A 458 -7.30 10.23 -32.78
N ILE A 459 -8.54 10.12 -32.30
CA ILE A 459 -8.87 9.28 -31.14
C ILE A 459 -8.65 7.80 -31.50
N GLU A 460 -9.19 7.35 -32.61
CA GLU A 460 -9.07 5.96 -33.08
C GLU A 460 -7.61 5.55 -33.30
N ASN A 461 -6.83 6.37 -34.01
CA ASN A 461 -5.41 6.11 -34.26
C ASN A 461 -4.62 6.05 -32.95
N ASN A 462 -4.84 6.99 -32.01
CA ASN A 462 -4.14 6.96 -30.72
C ASN A 462 -4.55 5.76 -29.86
N GLN A 463 -5.81 5.27 -29.95
CA GLN A 463 -6.23 4.03 -29.29
C GLN A 463 -5.49 2.81 -29.83
N GLN A 464 -5.32 2.72 -31.16
CA GLN A 464 -4.55 1.64 -31.79
C GLN A 464 -3.08 1.64 -31.34
N TRP A 465 -2.44 2.82 -31.26
CA TRP A 465 -1.07 2.92 -30.74
C TRP A 465 -0.96 2.55 -29.25
N VAL A 466 -1.92 2.96 -28.42
CA VAL A 466 -1.95 2.55 -27.01
C VAL A 466 -2.06 1.04 -26.88
N LYS A 467 -2.91 0.39 -27.68
CA LYS A 467 -3.03 -1.07 -27.70
C LYS A 467 -1.72 -1.74 -28.14
N HIS A 468 -1.16 -1.30 -29.27
CA HIS A 468 0.09 -1.82 -29.82
C HIS A 468 1.26 -1.79 -28.82
N TYR A 469 1.51 -0.65 -28.16
CA TYR A 469 2.60 -0.56 -27.18
C TYR A 469 2.30 -1.31 -25.87
N THR A 470 1.02 -1.44 -25.50
CA THR A 470 0.63 -2.26 -24.34
C THR A 470 0.93 -3.74 -24.62
N ASP A 471 0.61 -4.22 -25.83
CA ASP A 471 0.87 -5.60 -26.25
C ASP A 471 2.38 -5.91 -26.31
N LEU A 472 3.20 -4.99 -26.83
CA LEU A 472 4.67 -5.13 -26.85
C LEU A 472 5.27 -5.17 -25.43
N ILE A 473 4.78 -4.35 -24.51
CA ILE A 473 5.23 -4.35 -23.10
C ILE A 473 4.81 -5.66 -22.42
N ASN A 474 3.59 -6.15 -22.64
CA ASN A 474 3.11 -7.40 -22.07
C ASN A 474 3.90 -8.61 -22.58
N GLN A 475 4.22 -8.65 -23.87
CA GLN A 475 5.07 -9.68 -24.47
C GLN A 475 6.49 -9.68 -23.88
N ALA A 476 7.10 -8.51 -23.67
CA ALA A 476 8.44 -8.41 -23.10
C ALA A 476 8.51 -8.65 -21.58
N THR A 477 7.40 -8.44 -20.86
CA THR A 477 7.35 -8.62 -19.39
C THR A 477 6.74 -9.94 -18.95
N GLY A 478 6.35 -10.81 -19.90
CA GLY A 478 5.79 -12.14 -19.60
C GLY A 478 4.41 -12.13 -18.93
N ARG A 479 3.73 -10.98 -18.89
CA ARG A 479 2.35 -10.86 -18.39
C ARG A 479 1.39 -11.18 -19.54
N LYS A 480 0.91 -12.42 -19.60
CA LYS A 480 -0.27 -12.79 -20.40
C LYS A 480 -1.55 -12.41 -19.66
#